data_AF-A0A2E9KUY2-F1
#
_entry.id   AF-A0A2E9KUY2-F1
#
_cell.length_a   1.000
_cell.length_b   1.000
_cell.length_c   1.000
_cell.angle_alpha   90.00
_cell.angle_beta   90.00
_cell.angle_gamma   90.00
#
_symmetry.space_group_name_H-M   'P 1'
#
loop_
_entity.id
_entity.type
_entity.pdbx_description
1 polymer ?
#
loop_
_entity_poly.entity_id
_entity_poly.type
_entity_poly.pdbx_seq_one_letter_code
_entity_poly.pdbx_strand_id
1 'polypeptide(L)' 'MPKGKVKWFNSQKRFGFIEPEDGSKDV' A
#
# COMPACT_ATOMS: atom_id res chain seq x y z
N MET A 1 7.04 -7.21 -8.93
CA MET A 1 6.14 -7.24 -7.76
C MET A 1 5.99 -5.81 -7.29
N PRO A 2 4.78 -5.21 -7.35
CA PRO A 2 4.58 -3.85 -6.86
C PRO A 2 4.90 -3.83 -5.37
N LYS A 3 5.96 -3.12 -4.98
CA LYS A 3 6.30 -2.88 -3.58
C LYS A 3 5.43 -1.72 -3.12
N GLY A 4 4.73 -1.89 -2.00
CA GLY A 4 3.85 -0.90 -1.43
C GLY A 4 4.05 -0.87 0.07
N LYS A 5 4.17 0.32 0.66
CA LYS A 5 4.32 0.46 2.10
C LYS A 5 2.94 0.39 2.74
N VAL A 6 2.78 -0.53 3.70
CA VAL A 6 1.52 -0.65 4.46
C VAL A 6 1.33 0.64 5.26
N LYS A 7 0.36 1.46 4.85
CA LYS A 7 0.07 2.73 5.53
C LYS A 7 -0.64 2.45 6.85
N TRP A 8 -1.64 1.57 6.80
CA TRP A 8 -2.31 1.05 7.99
C TRP A 8 -3.07 -0.25 7.66
N PHE A 9 -3.16 -1.13 8.65
CA PHE A 9 -3.81 -2.42 8.53
C PHE A 9 -4.62 -2.73 9.80
N ASN A 10 -5.90 -3.11 9.64
CA ASN A 10 -6.74 -3.57 10.74
C ASN A 10 -6.84 -5.10 10.71
N SER A 11 -6.15 -5.75 11.63
CA SER A 11 -6.09 -7.21 11.70
C SER A 11 -7.42 -7.88 12.08
N GLN A 12 -8.29 -7.20 12.83
CA GLN A 12 -9.56 -7.79 13.29
C GLN A 12 -10.59 -7.88 12.16
N LYS A 13 -10.61 -6.87 11.29
CA LYS A 13 -11.54 -6.79 10.16
C LYS A 13 -10.89 -7.21 8.83
N ARG A 14 -9.62 -7.65 8.84
CA ARG A 14 -8.80 -8.05 7.67
C ARG A 14 -8.89 -7.09 6.48
N PHE A 15 -8.82 -5.80 6.75
CA PHE A 15 -8.78 -4.76 5.73
C PHE A 15 -7.67 -3.79 6.04
N GLY A 16 -7.11 -3.18 5.01
CA GLY A 16 -6.01 -2.23 5.16
C GLY A 16 -5.84 -1.44 3.88
N PHE A 17 -5.14 -0.32 4.01
CA PHE A 17 -4.79 0.53 2.89
C PHE A 17 -3.28 0.46 2.70
N ILE A 18 -2.87 0.11 1.48
CA ILE A 18 -1.46 0.06 1.10
C ILE A 18 -1.23 1.26 0.21
N GLU A 19 -0.24 2.07 0.58
CA GLU A 19 0.22 3.14 -0.31
C GLU A 19 1.18 2.49 -1.31
N PRO A 20 0.90 2.53 -2.62
CA PRO A 20 1.84 2.05 -3.62
C PRO A 20 3.14 2.85 -3.49
N GLU A 21 4.27 2.16 -3.38
CA GLU A 21 5.61 2.78 -3.27
C GLU A 21 6.09 3.27 -4.64
N ASP A 22 5.37 2.89 -5.70
CA ASP A 22 5.60 3.31 -7.06
C ASP A 22 5.08 4.74 -7.25
N GLY A 23 5.82 5.69 -6.67
CA GLY A 23 5.82 7.10 -7.04
C GLY A 23 6.48 7.34 -8.40
N SER A 24 6.49 6.34 -9.28
CA SER A 24 6.88 6.47 -10.68
C SER A 24 5.74 7.16 -11.39
N LYS A 25 5.72 8.49 -11.28
CA LYS A 25 5.21 9.32 -12.38
C LYS A 25 5.99 8.91 -13.62
N ASP A 26 5.46 7.98 -14.39
CA ASP A 26 5.82 7.91 -15.80
C ASP A 26 5.32 9.22 -16.42
N VAL A 27 6.29 10.09 -16.73
CA VAL A 27 6.12 11.44 -17.29
C VAL A 27 5.72 11.40 -18.76
#